data_AF-A0A6H0CY09-F1
#
_entry.id   AF-A0A6H0CY09-F1
#
_cell.length_a   1.000
_cell.length_b   1.000
_cell.length_c   1.000
_cell.angle_alpha   90.00
_cell.angle_beta   90.00
_cell.angle_gamma   90.00
#
_symmetry.space_group_name_H-M   'P 1'
#
loop_
_entity.id
_entity.type
_entity.pdbx_description
1 polymer ?
#
loop_
_entity_poly.entity_id
_entity_poly.type
_entity_poly.pdbx_seq_one_letter_code
_entity_poly.pdbx_strand_id
1 'polypeptide(L)'
;MTTPPDPDTPLFDVAAPAALTPVERLLALADLYTQHNDAIDMLFAGRAPLPEDAYVSSSHRLERETLAGIKAVRQQSLPAVEPVTSAVVRLKQTAYLAGGATRYLTAARQARPADDAGPAHPDPRRGFGQYLRLARELTALAPATIVASAAQIAARLPQRARSTTTVPGLDAAQRGALLEVAQGHVAVTDQYGQRAYGHSVPVPVDVLRHLEAQGLVERQSTTVPPLFPGGPSRDRVRLTTLGTCVLSTVIDTPHIPSPPVASPVPAPATVSTARARR
;
A
#
# COMPACT_ATOMS: atom_id res chain seq x y z
N MET A 1 -16.22 -61.04 -2.51
CA MET A 1 -14.99 -60.68 -1.78
C MET A 1 -14.78 -59.20 -1.95
N THR A 2 -14.96 -58.42 -0.89
CA THR A 2 -14.77 -56.97 -0.87
C THR A 2 -13.40 -56.68 -0.28
N THR A 3 -12.48 -56.19 -1.12
CA THR A 3 -11.14 -55.76 -0.70
C THR A 3 -11.26 -54.58 0.28
N PRO A 4 -10.56 -54.60 1.42
CA PRO A 4 -10.61 -53.48 2.35
C PRO A 4 -9.90 -52.25 1.75
N PRO A 5 -10.38 -51.03 2.06
CA PRO A 5 -9.76 -49.80 1.58
C PRO A 5 -8.37 -49.62 2.22
N ASP A 6 -7.45 -49.09 1.42
CA ASP A 6 -6.06 -48.81 1.79
C ASP A 6 -6.01 -47.71 2.87
N PRO A 7 -5.47 -47.99 4.07
CA PRO A 7 -5.45 -47.05 5.20
C PRO A 7 -4.64 -45.77 4.93
N ASP A 8 -3.84 -45.75 3.87
CA ASP A 8 -2.98 -44.60 3.51
C ASP A 8 -3.62 -43.64 2.49
N THR A 9 -4.92 -43.79 2.17
CA THR A 9 -5.61 -42.84 1.29
C THR A 9 -6.15 -41.66 2.13
N PRO A 10 -5.56 -40.45 2.06
CA PRO A 10 -6.07 -39.31 2.82
C PRO A 10 -7.49 -38.95 2.34
N LEU A 11 -8.46 -39.04 3.24
CA LEU A 11 -9.90 -38.88 2.98
C LEU A 11 -10.29 -37.44 2.56
N PHE A 12 -9.39 -36.46 2.70
CA PHE A 12 -9.59 -35.08 2.30
C PHE A 12 -8.28 -34.48 1.80
N ASP A 13 -8.04 -34.57 0.49
CA ASP A 13 -6.94 -33.86 -0.17
C ASP A 13 -7.36 -32.39 -0.40
N VAL A 14 -7.57 -31.66 0.70
CA VAL A 14 -7.76 -30.20 0.63
C VAL A 14 -6.36 -29.61 0.58
N ALA A 15 -5.90 -29.31 -0.64
CA ALA A 15 -4.65 -28.59 -0.84
C ALA A 15 -4.65 -27.33 0.04
N ALA A 16 -3.81 -27.33 1.08
CA ALA A 16 -3.64 -26.16 1.92
C ALA A 16 -3.26 -24.97 1.00
N PRO A 17 -3.79 -23.76 1.23
CA PRO A 17 -3.43 -22.60 0.44
C PRO A 17 -1.90 -22.49 0.40
N ALA A 18 -1.33 -22.42 -0.80
CA ALA A 18 0.11 -22.33 -0.95
C ALA A 18 0.65 -21.16 -0.11
N ALA A 19 1.67 -21.43 0.70
CA ALA A 19 2.25 -20.40 1.54
C ALA A 19 2.85 -19.30 0.64
N LEU A 20 2.50 -18.03 0.92
CA LEU A 20 3.04 -16.90 0.17
C LEU A 20 4.57 -16.92 0.15
N THR A 21 5.15 -16.63 -1.00
CA THR A 21 6.60 -16.43 -1.13
C THR A 21 7.04 -15.23 -0.27
N PRO A 22 8.34 -15.10 0.06
CA PRO A 22 8.82 -13.97 0.85
C PRO A 22 8.47 -12.61 0.23
N VAL A 23 8.52 -12.47 -1.10
CA VAL A 23 8.18 -11.21 -1.78
C VAL A 23 6.67 -10.97 -1.78
N GLU A 24 5.86 -11.98 -2.06
CA GLU A 24 4.39 -11.87 -1.96
C GLU A 24 3.96 -11.47 -0.55
N ARG A 25 4.61 -12.03 0.48
CA ARG A 25 4.36 -11.65 1.88
C ARG A 25 4.72 -10.19 2.16
N LEU A 26 5.80 -9.68 1.58
CA LEU A 26 6.16 -8.26 1.71
C LEU A 26 5.19 -7.35 0.96
N LEU A 27 4.72 -7.75 -0.23
CA LEU A 27 3.70 -7.02 -0.97
C LEU A 27 2.36 -6.98 -0.21
N ALA A 28 1.93 -8.11 0.34
CA ALA A 28 0.76 -8.17 1.22
C ALA A 28 0.95 -7.30 2.47
N LEU A 29 2.17 -7.24 3.03
CA LEU A 29 2.48 -6.34 4.13
C LEU A 29 2.37 -4.86 3.74
N ALA A 30 2.84 -4.46 2.56
CA ALA A 30 2.68 -3.09 2.06
C ALA A 30 1.21 -2.70 1.92
N ASP A 31 0.37 -3.62 1.43
CA ASP A 31 -1.08 -3.43 1.40
C ASP A 31 -1.65 -3.27 2.82
N LEU A 32 -1.25 -4.10 3.80
CA LEU A 32 -1.67 -3.96 5.20
C LEU A 32 -1.37 -2.56 5.77
N TYR A 33 -0.18 -2.01 5.52
CA TYR A 33 0.16 -0.63 5.92
C TYR A 33 -0.72 0.40 5.21
N THR A 34 -1.03 0.17 3.92
CA THR A 34 -1.94 1.05 3.17
C THR A 34 -3.34 1.04 3.79
N GLN A 35 -3.90 -0.12 4.14
CA GLN A 35 -5.22 -0.18 4.77
C GLN A 35 -5.23 0.50 6.14
N HIS A 36 -4.17 0.32 6.92
CA HIS A 36 -4.03 1.00 8.21
C HIS A 36 -4.01 2.52 8.05
N ASN A 37 -3.24 3.01 7.08
CA ASN A 37 -3.15 4.44 6.77
C ASN A 37 -4.48 5.00 6.26
N ASP A 38 -5.15 4.30 5.35
CA ASP A 38 -6.48 4.65 4.84
C ASP A 38 -7.51 4.73 5.99
N ALA A 39 -7.46 3.80 6.94
CA ALA A 39 -8.34 3.81 8.11
C ALA A 39 -8.11 5.03 9.03
N ILE A 40 -6.85 5.42 9.25
CA ILE A 40 -6.53 6.65 10.01
C ILE A 40 -7.00 7.90 9.23
N ASP A 41 -6.78 7.94 7.93
CA ASP A 41 -7.18 9.07 7.07
C ASP A 41 -8.72 9.23 7.07
N MET A 42 -9.47 8.11 7.09
CA MET A 42 -10.93 8.13 7.21
C MET A 42 -11.43 8.56 8.60
N LEU A 43 -10.71 8.23 9.67
CA LEU A 43 -10.99 8.75 11.02
C LEU A 43 -10.78 10.27 11.07
N PHE A 44 -9.71 10.76 10.45
CA PHE A 44 -9.46 12.20 10.30
C PHE A 44 -10.54 12.91 9.49
N ALA A 45 -11.10 12.26 8.47
CA ALA A 45 -12.20 12.82 7.69
C ALA A 45 -13.55 12.77 8.42
N GLY A 46 -13.62 12.21 9.63
CA GLY A 46 -14.87 12.02 10.38
C GLY A 46 -15.84 11.06 9.68
N ARG A 47 -15.35 10.17 8.81
CA ARG A 47 -16.17 9.26 7.98
C ARG A 47 -16.07 7.78 8.39
N ALA A 48 -15.30 7.44 9.42
CA ALA A 48 -15.14 6.07 9.88
C ALA A 48 -15.81 5.82 11.25
N PRO A 49 -16.87 5.00 11.32
CA PRO A 49 -17.35 4.41 12.58
C PRO A 49 -16.52 3.14 12.87
N LEU A 50 -15.20 3.29 13.04
CA LEU A 50 -14.36 2.13 13.36
C LEU A 50 -14.56 1.73 14.84
N PRO A 51 -14.58 0.42 15.16
CA PRO A 51 -14.53 -0.05 16.54
C PRO A 51 -13.36 0.59 17.27
N GLU A 52 -13.55 0.94 18.55
CA GLU A 52 -12.61 1.75 19.33
C GLU A 52 -11.18 1.17 19.39
N ASP A 53 -11.02 -0.15 19.27
CA ASP A 53 -9.73 -0.84 19.34
C ASP A 53 -9.14 -1.26 17.99
N ALA A 54 -9.86 -1.00 16.89
CA ALA A 54 -9.48 -1.55 15.57
C ALA A 54 -8.11 -1.04 15.10
N TYR A 55 -7.79 0.23 15.36
CA TYR A 55 -6.54 0.85 14.90
C TYR A 55 -5.32 0.49 15.77
N VAL A 56 -5.49 0.36 17.09
CA VAL A 56 -4.43 -0.15 17.98
C VAL A 56 -4.11 -1.60 17.63
N SER A 57 -5.14 -2.43 17.48
CA SER A 57 -5.00 -3.83 17.05
C SER A 57 -4.36 -3.94 15.66
N SER A 58 -4.76 -3.06 14.73
CA SER A 58 -4.15 -2.97 13.41
C SER A 58 -2.66 -2.64 13.50
N SER A 59 -2.26 -1.70 14.35
CA SER A 59 -0.85 -1.31 14.49
C SER A 59 0.01 -2.45 15.07
N HIS A 60 -0.48 -3.15 16.08
CA HIS A 60 0.17 -4.37 16.59
C HIS A 60 0.27 -5.47 15.53
N ARG A 61 -0.77 -5.64 14.70
CA ARG A 61 -0.75 -6.57 13.58
C ARG A 61 0.37 -6.19 12.60
N LEU A 62 0.51 -4.91 12.24
CA LEU A 62 1.57 -4.46 11.33
C LEU A 62 2.97 -4.81 11.84
N GLU A 63 3.24 -4.56 13.12
CA GLU A 63 4.53 -4.91 13.73
C GLU A 63 4.78 -6.43 13.63
N ARG A 64 3.80 -7.24 14.04
CA ARG A 64 3.89 -8.71 14.00
C ARG A 64 4.12 -9.24 12.58
N GLU A 65 3.34 -8.77 11.61
CA GLU A 65 3.46 -9.20 10.21
C GLU A 65 4.79 -8.73 9.60
N THR A 66 5.31 -7.55 10.00
CA THR A 66 6.64 -7.07 9.56
C THR A 66 7.74 -8.00 10.06
N LEU A 67 7.69 -8.39 11.34
CA LEU A 67 8.65 -9.33 11.93
C LEU A 67 8.54 -10.73 11.28
N ALA A 68 7.31 -11.19 10.99
CA ALA A 68 7.08 -12.44 10.27
C ALA A 68 7.63 -12.40 8.84
N GLY A 69 7.52 -11.26 8.14
CA GLY A 69 8.14 -11.01 6.84
C GLY A 69 9.67 -11.08 6.90
N ILE A 70 10.29 -10.39 7.87
CA ILE A 70 11.75 -10.43 8.08
C ILE A 70 12.21 -11.87 8.36
N LYS A 71 11.47 -12.64 9.16
CA LYS A 71 11.76 -14.05 9.43
C LYS A 71 11.71 -14.88 8.14
N ALA A 72 10.67 -14.71 7.31
CA ALA A 72 10.52 -15.42 6.05
C ALA A 72 11.67 -15.14 5.06
N VAL A 73 12.14 -13.89 5.00
CA VAL A 73 13.31 -13.48 4.19
C VAL A 73 14.59 -14.13 4.71
N ARG A 74 14.81 -14.11 6.03
CA ARG A 74 15.99 -14.73 6.66
C ARG A 74 16.08 -16.23 6.44
N GLN A 75 14.94 -16.92 6.39
CA GLN A 75 14.86 -18.36 6.12
C GLN A 75 15.34 -18.73 4.71
N GLN A 76 15.47 -17.78 3.79
CA GLN A 76 15.96 -18.03 2.43
C GLN A 76 17.50 -18.08 2.33
N SER A 77 18.22 -17.79 3.42
CA SER A 77 19.69 -17.79 3.45
C SER A 77 20.31 -16.93 2.34
N LEU A 78 19.77 -15.72 2.16
CA LEU A 78 20.25 -14.77 1.16
C LEU A 78 21.70 -14.34 1.42
N PRO A 79 22.47 -14.00 0.37
CA PRO A 79 23.84 -13.53 0.54
C PRO A 79 23.88 -12.22 1.34
N ALA A 80 24.89 -12.08 2.19
CA ALA A 80 25.13 -10.88 3.00
C ALA A 80 25.73 -9.72 2.17
N VAL A 81 25.02 -9.31 1.12
CA VAL A 81 25.36 -8.16 0.27
C VAL A 81 24.63 -6.90 0.74
N GLU A 82 25.17 -5.73 0.39
CA GLU A 82 24.65 -4.43 0.83
C GLU A 82 23.14 -4.27 0.55
N PRO A 83 22.61 -4.55 -0.67
CA PRO A 83 21.19 -4.28 -0.94
C PRO A 83 20.23 -5.11 -0.06
N VAL A 84 20.59 -6.37 0.22
CA VAL A 84 19.78 -7.26 1.08
C VAL A 84 19.88 -6.83 2.53
N THR A 85 21.08 -6.45 2.99
CA THR A 85 21.30 -5.98 4.35
C THR A 85 20.54 -4.68 4.61
N SER A 86 20.65 -3.71 3.69
CA SER A 86 19.91 -2.45 3.72
C SER A 86 18.39 -2.68 3.69
N ALA A 87 17.88 -3.57 2.84
CA ALA A 87 16.45 -3.93 2.81
C ALA A 87 15.96 -4.46 4.17
N VAL A 88 16.70 -5.40 4.78
CA VAL A 88 16.33 -5.97 6.08
C VAL A 88 16.39 -4.92 7.20
N VAL A 89 17.38 -4.02 7.17
CA VAL A 89 17.46 -2.89 8.14
C VAL A 89 16.25 -1.97 7.99
N ARG A 90 15.87 -1.61 6.76
CA ARG A 90 14.69 -0.77 6.51
C ARG A 90 13.41 -1.43 7.01
N LEU A 91 13.21 -2.73 6.78
CA LEU A 91 12.06 -3.47 7.32
C LEU A 91 12.02 -3.45 8.86
N LYS A 92 13.18 -3.57 9.53
CA LYS A 92 13.26 -3.44 11.00
C LYS A 92 12.89 -2.03 11.46
N GLN A 93 13.36 -1.00 10.76
CA GLN A 93 12.99 0.39 11.05
C GLN A 93 11.49 0.59 10.87
N THR A 94 10.88 0.04 9.83
CA THR A 94 9.43 0.07 9.61
C THR A 94 8.67 -0.58 10.76
N ALA A 95 9.10 -1.76 11.25
CA ALA A 95 8.50 -2.40 12.42
C ALA A 95 8.61 -1.52 13.69
N TYR A 96 9.77 -0.91 13.91
CA TYR A 96 9.98 0.01 15.04
C TYR A 96 9.07 1.24 14.98
N LEU A 97 8.91 1.84 13.79
CA LEU A 97 8.01 2.98 13.59
C LEU A 97 6.54 2.60 13.79
N ALA A 98 6.13 1.40 13.35
CA ALA A 98 4.78 0.88 13.61
C ALA A 98 4.53 0.70 15.12
N GLY A 99 5.48 0.12 15.86
CA GLY A 99 5.39 0.07 17.34
C GLY A 99 5.33 1.46 17.98
N GLY A 100 6.01 2.44 17.40
CA GLY A 100 5.89 3.85 17.78
C GLY A 100 4.48 4.41 17.54
N ALA A 101 3.88 4.12 16.39
CA ALA A 101 2.53 4.53 16.03
C ALA A 101 1.48 3.96 17.01
N THR A 102 1.64 2.71 17.45
CA THR A 102 0.77 2.10 18.48
C THR A 102 0.67 2.95 19.74
N ARG A 103 1.77 3.57 20.19
CA ARG A 103 1.76 4.44 21.38
C ARG A 103 0.90 5.67 21.17
N TYR A 104 1.03 6.33 20.02
CA TYR A 104 0.19 7.48 19.69
C TYR A 104 -1.27 7.09 19.49
N LEU A 105 -1.54 5.97 18.84
CA LEU A 105 -2.91 5.46 18.68
C LEU A 105 -3.57 5.12 20.02
N THR A 106 -2.81 4.57 20.97
CA THR A 106 -3.30 4.33 22.34
C THR A 106 -3.62 5.65 23.06
N ALA A 107 -2.77 6.67 22.90
CA ALA A 107 -3.03 8.00 23.45
C ALA A 107 -4.22 8.70 22.76
N ALA A 108 -4.40 8.50 21.45
CA ALA A 108 -5.56 8.99 20.71
C ALA A 108 -6.85 8.42 21.31
N ARG A 109 -6.90 7.10 21.56
CA ARG A 109 -8.04 6.45 22.21
C ARG A 109 -8.41 7.12 23.54
N GLN A 110 -7.41 7.37 24.39
CA GLN A 110 -7.62 7.99 25.70
C GLN A 110 -8.07 9.46 25.61
N ALA A 111 -7.67 10.18 24.56
CA ALA A 111 -7.99 11.58 24.34
C ALA A 111 -9.27 11.78 23.50
N ARG A 112 -10.03 10.72 23.21
CA ARG A 112 -11.24 10.79 22.39
C ARG A 112 -12.33 11.60 23.12
N PRO A 113 -13.00 12.55 22.44
CA PRO A 113 -14.12 13.29 23.04
C PRO A 113 -15.28 12.35 23.39
N ALA A 114 -15.95 12.60 24.52
CA ALA A 114 -17.02 11.75 25.05
C ALA A 114 -18.41 11.95 24.39
N ASP A 115 -18.56 12.90 23.46
CA ASP A 115 -19.88 13.39 23.01
C ASP A 115 -20.15 13.15 21.51
N ASP A 116 -21.36 12.64 21.22
CA ASP A 116 -21.92 12.23 19.92
C ASP A 116 -22.47 13.41 19.07
N ALA A 117 -22.09 14.65 19.37
CA ALA A 117 -22.58 15.84 18.68
C ALA A 117 -21.80 16.14 17.37
N GLY A 118 -21.95 15.27 16.36
CA GLY A 118 -21.62 15.53 14.94
C GLY A 118 -20.12 15.73 14.59
N PRO A 119 -19.63 15.26 13.42
CA PRO A 119 -18.20 15.13 13.19
C PRO A 119 -17.55 16.47 12.82
N ALA A 120 -17.10 17.23 13.83
CA ALA A 120 -16.05 18.22 13.61
C ALA A 120 -14.75 17.45 13.33
N HIS A 121 -14.17 17.65 12.15
CA HIS A 121 -12.90 17.04 11.76
C HIS A 121 -11.89 17.19 12.90
N PRO A 122 -11.19 16.13 13.34
CA PRO A 122 -10.23 16.22 14.44
C PRO A 122 -9.21 17.32 14.19
N ASP A 123 -9.01 18.22 15.17
CA ASP A 123 -7.96 19.24 15.07
C ASP A 123 -6.59 18.55 15.01
N PRO A 124 -5.84 18.66 13.89
CA PRO A 124 -4.56 17.97 13.74
C PRO A 124 -3.48 18.50 14.70
N ARG A 125 -3.73 19.62 15.39
CA ARG A 125 -2.74 20.28 16.26
C ARG A 125 -2.89 19.92 17.73
N ARG A 126 -4.00 19.33 18.17
CA ARG A 126 -4.28 19.07 19.59
C ARG A 126 -5.04 17.76 19.83
N GLY A 127 -4.84 17.18 21.02
CA GLY A 127 -5.62 16.05 21.53
C GLY A 127 -5.66 14.85 20.57
N PHE A 128 -6.85 14.29 20.38
CA PHE A 128 -7.11 13.14 19.50
C PHE A 128 -6.50 13.29 18.10
N GLY A 129 -6.73 14.43 17.44
CA GLY A 129 -6.26 14.65 16.07
C GLY A 129 -4.73 14.75 15.98
N GLN A 130 -4.05 15.32 16.98
CA GLN A 130 -2.58 15.34 17.00
C GLN A 130 -2.00 13.93 17.05
N TYR A 131 -2.55 13.05 17.89
CA TYR A 131 -2.07 11.69 18.05
C TYR A 131 -2.29 10.84 16.80
N LEU A 132 -3.46 10.96 16.16
CA LEU A 132 -3.70 10.32 14.86
C LEU A 132 -2.69 10.79 13.81
N ARG A 133 -2.32 12.08 13.81
CA ARG A 133 -1.39 12.65 12.81
C ARG A 133 -0.01 12.04 12.98
N LEU A 134 0.48 12.01 14.21
CA LEU A 134 1.79 11.45 14.52
C LEU A 134 1.85 9.94 14.21
N ALA A 135 0.79 9.19 14.52
CA ALA A 135 0.70 7.79 14.13
C ALA A 135 0.77 7.63 12.60
N ARG A 136 -0.01 8.42 11.87
CA ARG A 136 -0.06 8.41 10.40
C ARG A 136 1.27 8.79 9.75
N GLU A 137 1.99 9.75 10.31
CA GLU A 137 3.32 10.18 9.86
C GLU A 137 4.36 9.05 10.01
N LEU A 138 4.35 8.33 11.13
CA LEU A 138 5.28 7.22 11.37
C LEU A 138 5.06 6.05 10.41
N THR A 139 3.83 5.81 9.96
CA THR A 139 3.49 4.70 9.05
C THR A 139 3.36 5.15 7.59
N ALA A 140 3.52 6.44 7.28
CA ALA A 140 3.25 6.98 5.95
C ALA A 140 4.14 6.40 4.85
N LEU A 141 5.44 6.29 5.12
CA LEU A 141 6.43 5.82 4.14
C LEU A 141 6.61 4.30 4.13
N ALA A 142 5.88 3.58 4.99
CA ALA A 142 6.04 2.14 5.15
C ALA A 142 5.72 1.37 3.85
N PRO A 143 4.59 1.59 3.14
CA PRO A 143 4.28 0.85 1.92
C PRO A 143 5.40 0.97 0.87
N ALA A 144 5.83 2.20 0.55
CA ALA A 144 6.91 2.45 -0.40
C ALA A 144 8.24 1.82 0.03
N THR A 145 8.58 1.92 1.31
CA THR A 145 9.81 1.33 1.86
C THR A 145 9.79 -0.20 1.77
N ILE A 146 8.64 -0.82 2.03
CA ILE A 146 8.46 -2.28 1.96
C ILE A 146 8.55 -2.76 0.51
N VAL A 147 7.87 -2.09 -0.44
CA VAL A 147 7.94 -2.44 -1.88
C VAL A 147 9.37 -2.31 -2.40
N ALA A 148 10.08 -1.24 -2.05
CA ALA A 148 11.49 -1.07 -2.44
C ALA A 148 12.40 -2.16 -1.84
N SER A 149 12.17 -2.51 -0.57
CA SER A 149 12.90 -3.61 0.10
C SER A 149 12.59 -4.96 -0.56
N ALA A 150 11.34 -5.19 -0.96
CA ALA A 150 10.91 -6.40 -1.66
C ALA A 150 11.61 -6.54 -3.01
N ALA A 151 11.77 -5.45 -3.78
CA ALA A 151 12.52 -5.45 -5.04
C ALA A 151 14.00 -5.86 -4.84
N GLN A 152 14.66 -5.29 -3.82
CA GLN A 152 16.05 -5.61 -3.49
C GLN A 152 16.22 -7.08 -3.07
N ILE A 153 15.25 -7.63 -2.36
CA ILE A 153 15.21 -9.03 -1.93
C ILE A 153 14.93 -9.97 -3.12
N ALA A 154 13.94 -9.63 -3.96
CA ALA A 154 13.52 -10.43 -5.11
C ALA A 154 14.69 -10.70 -6.08
N ALA A 155 15.52 -9.70 -6.33
CA ALA A 155 16.70 -9.78 -7.18
C ALA A 155 17.71 -10.85 -6.72
N ARG A 156 17.63 -11.30 -5.47
CA ARG A 156 18.58 -12.24 -4.84
C ARG A 156 17.93 -13.53 -4.37
N LEU A 157 16.62 -13.70 -4.52
CA LEU A 157 15.93 -14.92 -4.13
C LEU A 157 16.36 -16.10 -5.01
N PRO A 158 16.57 -17.30 -4.44
CA PRO A 158 16.76 -18.51 -5.21
C PRO A 158 15.47 -18.87 -5.96
N GLN A 159 15.59 -19.55 -7.11
CA GLN A 159 14.44 -19.87 -7.99
C GLN A 159 13.29 -20.58 -7.25
N ARG A 160 13.61 -21.50 -6.33
CA ARG A 160 12.63 -22.23 -5.52
C ARG A 160 11.77 -21.34 -4.58
N ALA A 161 12.25 -20.14 -4.27
CA ALA A 161 11.61 -19.20 -3.36
C ALA A 161 10.91 -18.05 -4.11
N ARG A 162 10.96 -18.07 -5.45
CA ARG A 162 10.29 -17.13 -6.33
C ARG A 162 8.92 -17.68 -6.73
N SER A 163 8.01 -16.79 -7.01
CA SER A 163 6.70 -17.17 -7.53
C SER A 163 6.85 -17.72 -8.94
N THR A 164 6.12 -18.81 -9.22
CA THR A 164 6.09 -19.47 -10.53
C THR A 164 4.85 -19.11 -11.34
N THR A 165 4.06 -18.15 -10.85
CA THR A 165 2.85 -17.67 -11.49
C THR A 165 3.14 -17.20 -12.91
N THR A 166 2.32 -17.65 -13.86
CA THR A 166 2.40 -17.23 -15.25
C THR A 166 2.13 -15.74 -15.35
N VAL A 167 3.12 -15.00 -15.85
CA VAL A 167 3.03 -13.56 -16.03
C VAL A 167 2.29 -13.29 -17.34
N PRO A 168 1.15 -12.56 -17.34
CA PRO A 168 0.66 -11.98 -18.58
C PRO A 168 1.73 -11.05 -19.16
N GLY A 169 1.77 -10.84 -20.48
CA GLY A 169 2.75 -9.94 -21.10
C GLY A 169 2.57 -8.51 -20.56
N LEU A 170 3.34 -8.14 -19.53
CA LEU A 170 3.26 -6.84 -18.88
C LEU A 170 4.25 -5.87 -19.52
N ASP A 171 3.72 -4.80 -20.09
CA ASP A 171 4.54 -3.68 -20.53
C ASP A 171 5.07 -2.84 -19.35
N ALA A 172 5.91 -1.85 -19.64
CA ALA A 172 6.51 -0.99 -18.63
C ALA A 172 5.47 -0.12 -17.89
N ALA A 173 4.42 0.33 -18.58
CA ALA A 173 3.39 1.19 -17.99
C ALA A 173 2.49 0.41 -17.02
N GLN A 174 2.10 -0.80 -17.39
CA GLN A 174 1.35 -1.74 -16.56
C GLN A 174 2.15 -2.13 -15.32
N ARG A 175 3.45 -2.42 -15.47
CA ARG A 175 4.33 -2.70 -14.34
C ARG A 175 4.47 -1.51 -13.39
N GLY A 176 4.65 -0.31 -13.93
CA GLY A 176 4.69 0.93 -13.15
C GLY A 176 3.39 1.16 -12.38
N ALA A 177 2.24 0.95 -13.03
CA ALA A 177 0.94 1.05 -12.38
C ALA A 177 0.78 0.04 -11.23
N LEU A 178 1.18 -1.22 -11.42
CA LEU A 178 1.14 -2.22 -10.35
C LEU A 178 2.05 -1.85 -9.17
N LEU A 179 3.22 -1.25 -9.43
CA LEU A 179 4.10 -0.75 -8.37
C LEU A 179 3.45 0.40 -7.59
N GLU A 180 2.86 1.38 -8.28
CA GLU A 180 2.14 2.48 -7.62
C GLU A 180 0.94 1.98 -6.80
N VAL A 181 0.24 0.95 -7.29
CA VAL A 181 -0.83 0.28 -6.54
C VAL A 181 -0.26 -0.43 -5.30
N ALA A 182 0.83 -1.18 -5.43
CA ALA A 182 1.50 -1.86 -4.31
C ALA A 182 1.98 -0.89 -3.21
N GLN A 183 2.36 0.32 -3.60
CA GLN A 183 2.78 1.40 -2.69
C GLN A 183 1.59 2.12 -2.05
N GLY A 184 0.35 1.78 -2.41
CA GLY A 184 -0.86 2.41 -1.88
C GLY A 184 -1.09 3.82 -2.41
N HIS A 185 -0.48 4.19 -3.54
CA HIS A 185 -0.56 5.55 -4.07
C HIS A 185 -1.80 5.79 -4.92
N VAL A 186 -2.40 4.74 -5.49
CA VAL A 186 -3.49 4.89 -6.48
C VAL A 186 -4.84 4.95 -5.79
N ALA A 187 -5.57 6.06 -6.01
CA ALA A 187 -6.97 6.18 -5.63
C ALA A 187 -7.78 6.89 -6.72
N VAL A 188 -8.97 6.35 -6.98
CA VAL A 188 -9.85 6.73 -8.10
C VAL A 188 -11.13 7.37 -7.56
N THR A 189 -11.63 8.40 -8.23
CA THR A 189 -12.97 8.96 -8.03
C THR A 189 -13.89 8.44 -9.12
N ASP A 190 -15.10 7.97 -8.77
CA ASP A 190 -16.09 7.54 -9.77
C ASP A 190 -16.58 8.68 -10.68
N GLN A 191 -16.49 9.94 -10.23
CA GLN A 191 -17.17 11.06 -10.89
C GLN A 191 -16.47 11.69 -12.10
N TYR A 192 -15.23 11.31 -12.44
CA TYR A 192 -14.62 11.75 -13.70
C TYR A 192 -13.67 10.67 -14.20
N GLY A 193 -14.04 10.02 -15.30
CA GLY A 193 -13.29 8.94 -15.96
C GLY A 193 -11.93 9.34 -16.54
N GLN A 194 -11.20 10.27 -15.91
CA GLN A 194 -9.93 10.77 -16.41
C GLN A 194 -8.75 10.75 -15.44
N ARG A 195 -8.92 10.58 -14.11
CA ARG A 195 -7.75 10.71 -13.21
C ARG A 195 -7.77 9.73 -12.04
N ALA A 196 -6.92 8.71 -12.15
CA ALA A 196 -6.36 8.04 -10.99
C ALA A 196 -5.17 8.89 -10.49
N TYR A 197 -5.25 9.38 -9.27
CA TYR A 197 -4.16 10.13 -8.68
C TYR A 197 -3.22 9.14 -8.00
N GLY A 198 -2.03 8.95 -8.56
CA GLY A 198 -0.84 8.48 -7.85
C GLY A 198 -0.17 9.66 -7.14
N HIS A 199 0.46 9.41 -5.99
CA HIS A 199 1.08 10.45 -5.16
C HIS A 199 2.29 11.12 -5.85
N SER A 200 2.93 10.44 -6.80
CA SER A 200 4.14 10.88 -7.49
C SER A 200 4.04 10.85 -9.02
N VAL A 201 3.19 9.97 -9.58
CA VAL A 201 3.13 9.71 -11.03
C VAL A 201 1.66 9.58 -11.47
N PRO A 202 1.24 10.21 -12.58
CA PRO A 202 -0.08 9.97 -13.14
C PRO A 202 -0.17 8.53 -13.67
N VAL A 203 -1.10 7.74 -13.14
CA VAL A 203 -1.39 6.40 -13.65
C VAL A 203 -2.51 6.50 -14.69
N PRO A 204 -2.29 6.09 -15.95
CA PRO A 204 -3.33 6.16 -16.98
C PRO A 204 -4.55 5.31 -16.61
N VAL A 205 -5.75 5.88 -16.76
CA VAL A 205 -7.01 5.19 -16.43
C VAL A 205 -7.20 3.94 -17.28
N ASP A 206 -6.81 3.98 -18.56
CA ASP A 206 -6.93 2.82 -19.46
C ASP A 206 -6.04 1.65 -19.02
N VAL A 207 -4.85 1.95 -18.48
CA VAL A 207 -3.97 0.93 -17.90
C VAL A 207 -4.62 0.31 -16.67
N LEU A 208 -5.21 1.11 -15.78
CA LEU A 208 -5.90 0.57 -14.60
C LEU A 208 -7.13 -0.26 -14.96
N ARG A 209 -7.93 0.18 -15.94
CA ARG A 209 -9.07 -0.60 -16.44
C ARG A 209 -8.62 -1.93 -17.05
N HIS A 210 -7.50 -1.93 -17.77
CA HIS A 210 -6.93 -3.15 -18.31
C HIS A 210 -6.47 -4.11 -17.21
N LEU A 211 -5.75 -3.60 -16.20
CA LEU A 211 -5.31 -4.41 -15.06
C LEU A 211 -6.49 -4.96 -14.25
N GLU A 212 -7.57 -4.19 -14.12
CA GLU A 212 -8.82 -4.60 -13.47
C GLU A 212 -9.53 -5.69 -14.28
N ALA A 213 -9.62 -5.54 -15.61
CA ALA A 213 -10.16 -6.57 -16.50
C ALA A 213 -9.34 -7.87 -16.50
N GLN A 214 -8.04 -7.78 -16.25
CA GLN A 214 -7.16 -8.94 -16.05
C GLN A 214 -7.24 -9.53 -14.63
N GLY A 215 -8.03 -8.94 -13.73
CA GLY A 215 -8.14 -9.38 -12.35
C GLY A 215 -6.86 -9.20 -11.53
N LEU A 216 -5.94 -8.32 -11.95
CA LEU A 216 -4.69 -8.03 -11.24
C LEU A 216 -4.88 -6.97 -10.16
N VAL A 217 -5.86 -6.09 -10.34
CA VAL A 217 -6.24 -5.09 -9.35
C VAL A 217 -7.74 -5.08 -9.13
N GLU A 218 -8.14 -4.65 -7.95
CA GLU A 218 -9.53 -4.44 -7.58
C GLU A 218 -9.72 -3.06 -6.94
N ARG A 219 -10.95 -2.56 -6.96
CA ARG A 219 -11.33 -1.32 -6.29
C ARG A 219 -11.99 -1.65 -4.96
N GLN A 220 -11.51 -1.00 -3.91
CA GLN A 220 -12.17 -1.03 -2.62
C GLN A 220 -12.90 0.28 -2.38
N SER A 221 -14.22 0.19 -2.27
CA SER A 221 -15.06 1.37 -2.26
C SER A 221 -14.95 2.18 -0.98
N THR A 222 -14.89 3.51 -1.12
CA THR A 222 -15.00 4.48 -0.01
C THR A 222 -13.94 4.31 1.10
N THR A 223 -12.75 3.83 0.76
CA THR A 223 -11.65 3.69 1.73
C THR A 223 -10.72 4.88 1.77
N VAL A 224 -10.87 5.85 0.86
CA VAL A 224 -10.02 7.03 0.79
C VAL A 224 -10.86 8.30 0.98
N PRO A 225 -10.42 9.25 1.82
CA PRO A 225 -11.11 10.53 1.97
C PRO A 225 -11.22 11.32 0.66
N PRO A 226 -12.25 12.17 0.52
CA PRO A 226 -12.36 13.06 -0.62
C PRO A 226 -11.19 14.06 -0.67
N LEU A 227 -10.83 14.54 -1.87
CA LEU A 227 -9.75 15.54 -2.04
C LEU A 227 -10.05 16.90 -1.40
N PHE A 228 -11.34 17.21 -1.21
CA PHE A 228 -11.82 18.44 -0.60
C PHE A 228 -13.04 18.15 0.26
N PRO A 229 -13.30 18.95 1.32
CA PRO A 229 -14.49 18.81 2.15
C PRO A 229 -15.79 18.82 1.30
N GLY A 230 -16.65 17.83 1.51
CA GLY A 230 -17.90 17.67 0.73
C GLY A 230 -17.75 17.02 -0.64
N GLY A 231 -16.53 16.67 -1.07
CA GLY A 231 -16.28 15.97 -2.34
C GLY A 231 -16.73 14.49 -2.35
N PRO A 232 -16.72 13.85 -3.55
CA PRO A 232 -17.07 12.45 -3.71
C PRO A 232 -16.08 11.54 -2.98
N SER A 233 -16.58 10.40 -2.49
CA SER A 233 -15.71 9.34 -1.95
C SER A 233 -14.75 8.84 -3.02
N ARG A 234 -13.63 8.31 -2.54
CA ARG A 234 -12.57 7.77 -3.37
C ARG A 234 -12.35 6.31 -3.04
N ASP A 235 -12.05 5.57 -4.09
CA ASP A 235 -11.83 4.15 -4.03
C ASP A 235 -10.33 3.89 -4.09
N ARG A 236 -9.84 3.05 -3.17
CA ARG A 236 -8.46 2.57 -3.20
C ARG A 236 -8.37 1.47 -4.25
N VAL A 237 -7.41 1.59 -5.16
CA VAL A 237 -7.04 0.45 -6.02
C VAL A 237 -6.04 -0.40 -5.27
N ARG A 238 -6.24 -1.73 -5.28
CA ARG A 238 -5.40 -2.71 -4.59
C ARG A 238 -5.00 -3.85 -5.48
N LEU A 239 -3.87 -4.47 -5.17
CA LEU A 239 -3.47 -5.72 -5.83
C LEU A 239 -4.39 -6.84 -5.36
N THR A 240 -4.88 -7.64 -6.30
CA THR A 240 -5.49 -8.93 -5.95
C THR A 240 -4.41 -9.92 -5.55
N THR A 241 -4.79 -11.11 -5.10
CA THR A 241 -3.84 -12.22 -4.91
C THR A 241 -3.07 -12.52 -6.19
N LEU A 242 -3.77 -12.56 -7.34
CA LEU A 242 -3.14 -12.76 -8.65
C LEU A 242 -2.19 -11.61 -8.99
N GLY A 243 -2.60 -10.35 -8.78
CA GLY A 243 -1.74 -9.18 -8.99
C GLY A 243 -0.49 -9.18 -8.13
N THR A 244 -0.60 -9.63 -6.88
CA THR A 244 0.52 -9.79 -5.95
C THR A 244 1.51 -10.84 -6.46
N CYS A 245 1.02 -12.01 -6.87
CA CYS A 245 1.85 -13.06 -7.46
C CYS A 245 2.52 -12.57 -8.73
N VAL A 246 1.77 -11.97 -9.66
CA VAL A 246 2.30 -11.45 -10.93
C VAL A 246 3.37 -10.39 -10.67
N LEU A 247 3.09 -9.38 -9.83
CA LEU A 247 4.08 -8.35 -9.51
C LEU A 247 5.35 -8.93 -8.88
N SER A 248 5.22 -9.92 -8.00
CA SER A 248 6.38 -10.54 -7.34
C SER A 248 7.37 -11.19 -8.33
N THR A 249 6.91 -11.63 -9.50
CA THR A 249 7.77 -12.22 -10.55
C THR A 249 8.55 -11.19 -11.36
N VAL A 250 8.10 -9.93 -11.35
CA VAL A 250 8.62 -8.86 -12.22
C VAL A 250 9.20 -7.66 -11.45
N ILE A 251 9.13 -7.67 -10.12
CA ILE A 251 9.51 -6.56 -9.24
C ILE A 251 11.02 -6.29 -9.18
N ASP A 252 11.86 -7.29 -9.48
CA ASP A 252 13.32 -7.15 -9.47
C ASP A 252 13.88 -6.59 -10.78
N THR A 253 13.05 -6.49 -11.82
CA THR A 253 13.46 -5.88 -13.07
C THR A 253 13.48 -4.36 -12.92
N PRO A 254 14.55 -3.67 -13.34
CA PRO A 254 14.62 -2.21 -13.23
C PRO A 254 13.46 -1.56 -13.99
N HIS A 255 12.66 -0.78 -13.27
CA HIS A 255 11.70 0.11 -13.88
C HIS A 255 12.39 1.46 -14.08
N ILE A 256 12.59 1.86 -15.34
CA ILE A 256 13.00 3.23 -15.66
C ILE A 256 11.71 4.05 -15.68
N PRO A 257 11.43 4.88 -14.65
CA PRO A 257 10.31 5.80 -14.75
C PRO A 257 10.56 6.69 -15.96
N SER A 258 9.58 6.79 -16.87
CA SER A 258 9.64 7.78 -17.94
C SER A 258 9.83 9.16 -17.30
N PRO A 259 10.74 10.00 -17.82
CA PRO A 259 10.94 11.33 -17.26
C PRO A 259 9.60 12.08 -17.26
N PRO A 260 9.30 12.85 -16.20
CA PRO A 260 8.06 13.61 -16.15
C PRO A 260 8.01 14.48 -17.41
N VAL A 261 6.89 14.40 -18.14
CA VAL A 261 6.62 15.32 -19.24
C VAL A 261 6.74 16.72 -18.64
N ALA A 262 7.76 17.46 -19.07
CA ALA A 262 7.99 18.81 -18.60
C ALA A 262 6.69 19.61 -18.85
N SER A 263 6.06 20.05 -17.77
CA SER A 263 4.94 20.97 -17.91
C SER A 263 5.47 22.22 -18.61
N PRO A 264 4.80 22.73 -19.66
CA PRO A 264 5.24 23.94 -20.34
C PRO A 264 5.32 25.06 -19.32
N VAL A 265 6.53 25.57 -19.08
CA VAL A 265 6.77 26.73 -18.23
C VAL A 265 5.98 27.89 -18.86
N PRO A 266 5.08 28.57 -18.11
CA PRO A 266 4.39 29.74 -18.62
C PRO A 266 5.43 30.80 -19.00
N ALA A 267 5.37 31.29 -20.23
CA ALA A 267 6.22 32.38 -20.68
C ALA A 267 6.06 33.60 -19.75
N PRO A 268 7.14 34.32 -19.43
CA PRO A 268 7.07 35.49 -18.56
C PRO A 268 6.12 36.52 -19.16
N ALA A 269 5.12 36.94 -18.38
CA ALA A 269 4.18 37.98 -18.77
C ALA A 269 4.94 39.30 -18.96
N THR A 270 4.89 39.84 -20.18
CA THR A 270 5.38 41.18 -20.48
C THR A 270 4.47 42.20 -19.79
N VAL A 271 5.00 42.89 -18.78
CA VAL A 271 4.33 43.99 -18.11
C VAL A 271 4.25 45.17 -19.08
N SER A 272 3.07 45.37 -19.68
CA SER A 272 2.78 46.58 -20.47
C SER A 272 2.45 47.72 -19.52
N THR A 273 3.39 48.65 -19.33
CA THR A 273 3.16 49.90 -18.60
C THR A 273 2.44 50.90 -19.51
N ALA A 274 1.11 50.89 -19.45
CA ALA A 274 0.29 51.95 -20.04
C ALA A 274 0.47 53.24 -19.22
N ARG A 275 1.18 54.20 -19.82
CA ARG A 275 1.46 55.54 -19.31
C ARG A 275 0.18 56.38 -19.33
N ALA A 276 -0.31 56.79 -18.15
CA ALA A 276 -1.38 57.77 -18.03
C ALA A 276 -0.88 59.16 -18.49
N ARG A 277 -1.55 59.74 -19.49
CA ARG A 277 -1.41 61.14 -19.87
C ARG A 277 -2.25 62.01 -18.92
N ARG A 278 -1.61 63.04 -18.35
CA ARG A 278 -2.24 64.33 -18.05
C ARG A 278 -1.85 65.28 -19.15
#